data_AF-A0A7V3W1A5-F1
#
_entry.id   AF-A0A7V3W1A5-F1
#
_cell.length_a   1.000
_cell.length_b   1.000
_cell.length_c   1.000
_cell.angle_alpha   90.00
_cell.angle_beta   90.00
_cell.angle_gamma   90.00
#
_symmetry.space_group_name_H-M   'P 1'
#
loop_
_entity.id
_entity.type
_entity.pdbx_description
1 polymer ?
#
loop_
_entity_poly.entity_id
_entity_poly.type
_entity_poly.pdbx_seq_one_letter_code
_entity_poly.pdbx_strand_id
1 'polypeptide(L)'
;GRDALLVNQISFYDDPQRFTQKIGELCDELEGRVARGEGVVPEDTRRIMLSGCPMAVPNWKLPYIVESSGAVIVGEESCIGVRNTRDLVSEKGKNMEEMIESIVDRYMKIDCACFTPNNERIENVVKMAKDLKVDGVIHYSLQFCDPYTIEAFKVERALEKEGIPVLRIETDYSMEDVEILKNRVEAFIGTLGK
;
A
#
# COMPACT_ATOMS: atom_id res chain seq x y z
N GLY A 1 5.52 -8.31 3.66
CA GLY A 1 4.35 -7.56 3.17
C GLY A 1 3.06 -8.33 3.22
N ARG A 2 2.99 -9.57 2.71
CA ARG A 2 1.72 -10.34 2.69
C ARG A 2 1.01 -10.47 4.04
N ASP A 3 1.76 -10.74 5.11
CA ASP A 3 1.18 -10.82 6.45
C ASP A 3 0.64 -9.46 6.93
N ALA A 4 1.32 -8.36 6.57
CA ALA A 4 0.84 -7.00 6.84
C ALA A 4 -0.43 -6.67 6.04
N LEU A 5 -0.53 -7.12 4.78
CA LEU A 5 -1.76 -7.00 4.00
C LEU A 5 -2.91 -7.77 4.66
N LEU A 6 -2.68 -9.00 5.13
CA LEU A 6 -3.69 -9.77 5.85
C LEU A 6 -4.15 -9.00 7.10
N VAL A 7 -3.22 -8.46 7.89
CA VAL A 7 -3.54 -7.61 9.04
C VAL A 7 -4.41 -6.41 8.63
N ASN A 8 -4.04 -5.70 7.55
CA ASN A 8 -4.82 -4.58 7.03
C ASN A 8 -6.23 -5.03 6.60
N GLN A 9 -6.37 -6.21 5.99
CA GLN A 9 -7.66 -6.77 5.60
C GLN A 9 -8.53 -7.10 6.81
N ILE A 10 -7.95 -7.71 7.85
CA ILE A 10 -8.68 -8.09 9.08
C ILE A 10 -9.17 -6.87 9.87
N SER A 11 -8.51 -5.70 9.72
CA SER A 11 -8.96 -4.44 10.35
C SER A 11 -10.40 -4.03 10.00
N PHE A 12 -10.95 -4.55 8.90
CA PHE A 12 -12.33 -4.28 8.46
C PHE A 12 -13.36 -5.23 9.07
N TYR A 13 -12.94 -6.28 9.78
CA TYR A 13 -13.82 -7.35 10.26
C TYR A 13 -13.71 -7.59 11.77
N ASP A 14 -12.55 -7.33 12.36
CA ASP A 14 -12.30 -7.61 13.76
C ASP A 14 -12.91 -6.55 14.70
N ASP A 15 -13.05 -6.90 15.97
CA ASP A 15 -13.43 -5.95 17.01
C ASP A 15 -12.32 -4.90 17.17
N PRO A 16 -12.62 -3.58 17.15
CA PRO A 16 -11.58 -2.55 17.20
C PRO A 16 -10.67 -2.64 18.43
N GLN A 17 -11.19 -2.97 19.61
CA GLN A 17 -10.38 -3.04 20.83
C GLN A 17 -9.43 -4.24 20.79
N ARG A 18 -9.96 -5.42 20.41
CA ARG A 18 -9.16 -6.63 20.23
C ARG A 18 -8.11 -6.45 19.14
N PHE A 19 -8.48 -5.88 18.00
CA PHE A 19 -7.57 -5.62 16.89
C PHE A 19 -6.42 -4.71 17.32
N THR A 20 -6.73 -3.55 17.94
CA THR A 20 -5.71 -2.63 18.44
C THR A 20 -4.77 -3.30 19.44
N GLN A 21 -5.29 -4.10 20.38
CA GLN A 21 -4.44 -4.84 21.31
C GLN A 21 -3.49 -5.79 20.59
N LYS A 22 -4.00 -6.59 19.65
CA LYS A 22 -3.19 -7.59 18.93
C LYS A 22 -2.16 -6.97 18.00
N ILE A 23 -2.47 -5.82 17.42
CA ILE A 23 -1.50 -5.04 16.66
C ILE A 23 -0.39 -4.50 17.56
N GLY A 24 -0.71 -4.04 18.77
CA GLY A 24 0.30 -3.64 19.75
C GLY A 24 1.27 -4.79 20.06
N GLU A 25 0.75 -5.97 20.39
CA GLU A 25 1.56 -7.17 20.64
C GLU A 25 2.46 -7.53 19.45
N LEU A 26 1.94 -7.44 18.22
CA LEU A 26 2.72 -7.68 17.00
C LEU A 26 3.82 -6.62 16.80
N CYS A 27 3.51 -5.35 17.00
CA CYS A 27 4.47 -4.26 16.87
C CYS A 27 5.61 -4.40 17.88
N ASP A 28 5.33 -4.75 19.13
CA ASP A 28 6.35 -4.99 20.16
C ASP A 28 7.31 -6.11 19.76
N GLU A 29 6.80 -7.20 19.17
CA GLU A 29 7.63 -8.27 18.63
C GLU A 29 8.52 -7.78 17.48
N LEU A 30 7.95 -7.03 16.53
CA LEU A 30 8.65 -6.50 15.37
C LEU A 30 9.73 -5.48 15.76
N GLU A 31 9.46 -4.59 16.73
CA GLU A 31 10.46 -3.68 17.28
C GLU A 31 11.63 -4.44 17.91
N GLY A 32 11.34 -5.53 18.63
CA GLY A 32 12.36 -6.43 19.16
C GLY A 32 13.23 -7.06 18.06
N ARG A 33 12.62 -7.52 16.96
CA ARG A 33 13.36 -8.05 15.79
C ARG A 33 14.24 -6.98 15.14
N VAL A 34 13.70 -5.78 14.93
CA VAL A 34 14.45 -4.64 14.39
C VAL A 34 15.66 -4.29 15.27
N ALA A 35 15.49 -4.26 16.59
CA ALA A 35 16.59 -3.99 17.52
C ALA A 35 17.72 -5.04 17.46
N ARG A 36 17.41 -6.29 17.06
CA ARG A 36 18.37 -7.36 16.85
C ARG A 36 18.90 -7.47 15.42
N GLY A 37 18.41 -6.63 14.49
CA GLY A 37 18.74 -6.73 13.07
C GLY A 37 18.15 -7.97 12.38
N GLU A 38 17.06 -8.52 12.91
CA GLU A 38 16.42 -9.73 12.39
C GLU A 38 15.32 -9.37 11.37
N GLY A 39 15.58 -9.67 10.09
CA GLY A 39 14.60 -9.58 9.01
C GLY A 39 14.03 -10.94 8.62
N VAL A 40 12.99 -10.94 7.78
CA VAL A 40 12.42 -12.15 7.17
C VAL A 40 13.06 -12.51 5.82
N VAL A 41 13.90 -11.63 5.29
CA VAL A 41 14.60 -11.75 4.01
C VAL A 41 16.01 -11.14 4.14
N PRO A 42 16.96 -11.49 3.25
CA PRO A 42 18.26 -10.83 3.18
C PRO A 42 18.18 -9.31 3.03
N GLU A 43 19.18 -8.58 3.53
CA GLU A 43 19.22 -7.10 3.53
C GLU A 43 19.18 -6.49 2.11
N ASP A 44 19.73 -7.19 1.11
CA ASP A 44 19.77 -6.79 -0.30
C ASP A 44 18.50 -7.17 -1.09
N THR A 45 17.48 -7.69 -0.42
CA THR A 45 16.19 -8.04 -1.05
C THR A 45 15.47 -6.78 -1.52
N ARG A 46 14.99 -6.79 -2.77
CA ARG A 46 14.31 -5.64 -3.37
C ARG A 46 13.06 -5.24 -2.62
N ARG A 47 12.98 -3.98 -2.24
CA ARG A 47 11.90 -3.37 -1.47
C ARG A 47 10.86 -2.79 -2.43
N ILE A 48 9.69 -3.40 -2.49
CA ILE A 48 8.60 -2.99 -3.39
C ILE A 48 7.48 -2.36 -2.58
N MET A 49 6.97 -1.23 -3.07
CA MET A 49 5.70 -0.66 -2.58
C MET A 49 4.60 -0.93 -3.58
N LEU A 50 3.43 -1.32 -3.08
CA LEU A 50 2.20 -1.41 -3.86
C LEU A 50 1.44 -0.08 -3.75
N SER A 51 0.90 0.43 -4.85
CA SER A 51 0.07 1.65 -4.86
C SER A 51 -1.13 1.46 -5.77
N GLY A 52 -2.30 1.99 -5.40
CA GLY A 52 -3.49 1.98 -6.26
C GLY A 52 -4.73 1.39 -5.57
N CYS A 53 -5.39 0.44 -6.23
CA CYS A 53 -6.63 -0.17 -5.74
C CYS A 53 -6.42 -0.98 -4.45
N PRO A 54 -7.43 -1.06 -3.56
CA PRO A 54 -7.36 -1.95 -2.41
C PRO A 54 -7.41 -3.43 -2.82
N MET A 55 -6.78 -4.28 -2.02
CA MET A 55 -6.81 -5.74 -2.16
C MET A 55 -7.64 -6.34 -1.02
N ALA A 56 -8.95 -6.52 -1.24
CA ALA A 56 -9.85 -7.10 -0.24
C ALA A 56 -9.58 -8.60 -0.04
N VAL A 57 -9.82 -9.14 1.16
CA VAL A 57 -9.64 -10.59 1.42
C VAL A 57 -10.53 -11.42 0.47
N PRO A 58 -10.03 -12.49 -0.18
CA PRO A 58 -8.67 -13.08 -0.14
C PRO A 58 -7.79 -12.72 -1.36
N ASN A 59 -7.78 -11.47 -1.81
CA ASN A 59 -6.98 -11.02 -2.95
C ASN A 59 -5.50 -10.91 -2.61
N TRP A 60 -4.80 -12.04 -2.72
CA TRP A 60 -3.36 -12.14 -2.45
C TRP A 60 -2.54 -12.49 -3.68
N LYS A 61 -3.16 -12.55 -4.87
CA LYS A 61 -2.52 -12.97 -6.12
C LYS A 61 -1.24 -12.17 -6.40
N LEU A 62 -1.35 -10.85 -6.53
CA LEU A 62 -0.20 -10.01 -6.83
C LEU A 62 0.84 -9.99 -5.69
N PRO A 63 0.46 -9.79 -4.41
CA PRO A 63 1.41 -9.88 -3.30
C PRO A 63 2.19 -11.21 -3.23
N TYR A 64 1.51 -12.34 -3.51
CA TYR A 64 2.14 -13.65 -3.61
C TYR A 64 3.17 -13.70 -4.74
N ILE A 65 2.82 -13.22 -5.92
CA ILE A 65 3.73 -13.17 -7.06
C ILE A 65 4.98 -12.33 -6.71
N VAL A 66 4.81 -11.13 -6.19
CA VAL A 66 5.94 -10.24 -5.84
C VAL A 66 6.90 -10.87 -4.84
N GLU A 67 6.39 -11.42 -3.74
CA GLU A 67 7.26 -12.01 -2.71
C GLU A 67 7.89 -13.34 -3.17
N SER A 68 7.19 -14.13 -3.97
CA SER A 68 7.74 -15.37 -4.55
C SER A 68 8.75 -15.13 -5.68
N SER A 69 8.77 -13.94 -6.27
CA SER A 69 9.74 -13.50 -7.28
C SER A 69 11.00 -12.86 -6.67
N GLY A 70 11.23 -13.01 -5.36
CA GLY A 70 12.48 -12.60 -4.70
C GLY A 70 12.54 -11.13 -4.27
N ALA A 71 11.37 -10.48 -4.13
CA ALA A 71 11.25 -9.16 -3.55
C ALA A 71 10.51 -9.21 -2.20
N VAL A 72 10.52 -8.10 -1.46
CA VAL A 72 9.76 -7.93 -0.23
C VAL A 72 8.84 -6.71 -0.38
N ILE A 73 7.56 -6.91 -0.10
CA ILE A 73 6.61 -5.79 -0.04
C ILE A 73 6.80 -5.07 1.29
N VAL A 74 7.05 -3.76 1.22
CA VAL A 74 7.36 -2.91 2.37
C VAL A 74 6.29 -1.86 2.67
N GLY A 75 5.28 -1.73 1.80
CA GLY A 75 4.15 -0.84 2.03
C GLY A 75 3.07 -0.94 0.98
N GLU A 76 1.85 -0.57 1.39
CA GLU A 76 0.66 -0.52 0.55
C GLU A 76 0.00 0.87 0.62
N GLU A 77 0.20 1.66 -0.43
CA GLU A 77 -0.51 2.92 -0.69
C GLU A 77 -1.90 2.59 -1.27
N SER A 78 -2.78 2.06 -0.41
CA SER A 78 -4.14 1.64 -0.76
C SER A 78 -5.15 1.92 0.37
N CYS A 79 -6.46 1.80 0.10
CA CYS A 79 -7.50 1.87 1.14
C CYS A 79 -7.51 0.64 2.07
N ILE A 80 -6.92 -0.48 1.66
CA ILE A 80 -6.58 -1.60 2.56
C ILE A 80 -5.07 -1.51 2.74
N GLY A 81 -4.67 -0.55 3.57
CA GLY A 81 -3.31 -0.06 3.65
C GLY A 81 -3.30 1.36 4.23
N VAL A 82 -2.29 2.15 3.85
CA VAL A 82 -1.98 3.43 4.51
C VAL A 82 -3.12 4.45 4.45
N ARG A 83 -3.95 4.49 3.39
CA ARG A 83 -5.01 5.50 3.29
C ARG A 83 -6.09 5.33 4.38
N ASN A 84 -6.22 4.11 4.92
CA ASN A 84 -7.16 3.84 6.01
C ASN A 84 -6.70 4.41 7.36
N THR A 85 -5.39 4.52 7.58
CA THR A 85 -4.82 4.78 8.92
C THR A 85 -3.93 6.02 8.99
N ARG A 86 -3.55 6.62 7.85
CA ARG A 86 -2.73 7.84 7.78
C ARG A 86 -3.36 9.03 8.47
N ASP A 87 -4.66 9.23 8.26
CA ASP A 87 -5.39 10.40 8.72
C ASP A 87 -6.33 10.04 9.88
N LEU A 88 -6.09 10.63 11.05
CA LEU A 88 -6.91 10.44 12.26
C LEU A 88 -7.99 11.52 12.40
N VAL A 89 -9.09 11.16 13.07
CA VAL A 89 -10.15 12.11 13.44
C VAL A 89 -9.64 13.01 14.56
N SER A 90 -9.92 14.31 14.47
CA SER A 90 -9.58 15.26 15.54
C SER A 90 -10.48 15.07 16.75
N GLU A 91 -9.87 14.93 17.94
CA GLU A 91 -10.60 14.81 19.22
C GLU A 91 -10.89 16.16 19.89
N LYS A 92 -10.66 17.28 19.18
CA LYS A 92 -10.78 18.64 19.75
C LYS A 92 -12.22 19.18 19.82
N GLY A 93 -13.17 18.55 19.12
CA GLY A 93 -14.56 19.00 19.09
C GLY A 93 -15.21 18.94 20.47
N LYS A 94 -15.88 20.01 20.88
CA LYS A 94 -16.47 20.19 22.22
C LYS A 94 -17.97 19.91 22.26
N ASN A 95 -18.61 19.83 21.10
CA ASN A 95 -20.03 19.56 20.95
C ASN A 95 -20.26 18.61 19.76
N MET A 96 -21.50 18.14 19.61
CA MET A 96 -21.87 17.15 18.58
C MET A 96 -21.58 17.65 17.15
N GLU A 97 -21.83 18.93 16.87
CA GLU A 97 -21.60 19.51 15.56
C GLU A 97 -20.11 19.50 15.20
N GLU A 98 -19.26 20.00 16.09
CA GLU A 98 -17.80 20.01 15.91
C GLU A 98 -17.20 18.57 15.81
N MET A 99 -17.79 17.60 16.51
CA MET A 99 -17.39 16.20 16.41
C MET A 99 -17.76 15.59 15.06
N ILE A 100 -18.96 15.89 14.54
CA ILE A 100 -19.39 15.45 13.20
C ILE A 100 -18.51 16.09 12.13
N GLU A 101 -18.23 17.40 12.23
CA GLU A 101 -17.31 18.09 11.33
C GLU A 101 -15.93 17.44 11.33
N SER A 102 -15.39 17.10 12.52
CA SER A 102 -14.09 16.42 12.62
C SER A 102 -14.05 15.07 11.91
N ILE A 103 -15.18 14.33 11.90
CA ILE A 103 -15.31 13.08 11.15
C ILE A 103 -15.33 13.36 9.64
N VAL A 104 -16.17 14.32 9.21
CA VAL A 104 -16.29 14.70 7.79
C VAL A 104 -14.93 15.16 7.25
N ASP A 105 -14.23 16.02 7.97
CA ASP A 105 -12.90 16.53 7.61
C ASP A 105 -11.90 15.40 7.42
N ARG A 106 -11.91 14.40 8.30
CA ARG A 106 -11.06 13.23 8.13
C ARG A 106 -11.38 12.48 6.84
N TYR A 107 -12.66 12.23 6.55
CA TYR A 107 -13.05 11.46 5.35
C TYR A 107 -12.70 12.20 4.06
N MET A 108 -12.76 13.54 4.08
CA MET A 108 -12.36 14.38 2.95
C MET A 108 -10.84 14.41 2.71
N LYS A 109 -10.01 13.95 3.65
CA LYS A 109 -8.56 13.78 3.46
C LYS A 109 -8.18 12.49 2.74
N ILE A 110 -9.14 11.57 2.51
CA ILE A 110 -8.88 10.35 1.76
C ILE A 110 -8.75 10.72 0.28
N ASP A 111 -7.51 10.68 -0.19
CA ASP A 111 -7.00 11.05 -1.51
C ASP A 111 -7.26 9.98 -2.57
N CYS A 112 -8.52 9.52 -2.68
CA CYS A 112 -8.94 8.54 -3.66
C CYS A 112 -8.94 9.12 -5.09
N ALA A 113 -8.56 8.31 -6.08
CA ALA A 113 -8.56 8.70 -7.50
C ALA A 113 -9.95 9.12 -8.05
N CYS A 114 -11.03 8.93 -7.29
CA CYS A 114 -12.37 9.44 -7.63
C CYS A 114 -12.46 10.98 -7.57
N PHE A 115 -11.56 11.65 -6.85
CA PHE A 115 -11.54 13.11 -6.72
C PHE A 115 -10.70 13.76 -7.82
N THR A 116 -11.04 15.00 -8.19
CA THR A 116 -10.27 15.77 -9.15
C THR A 116 -10.26 17.27 -8.79
N PRO A 117 -9.07 17.93 -8.78
CA PRO A 117 -7.74 17.32 -8.84
C PRO A 117 -7.44 16.46 -7.60
N ASN A 118 -6.40 15.63 -7.67
CA ASN A 118 -5.97 14.72 -6.60
C ASN A 118 -4.43 14.71 -6.51
N ASN A 119 -3.85 15.91 -6.37
CA ASN A 119 -2.40 16.08 -6.35
C ASN A 119 -1.80 15.56 -5.03
N GLU A 120 -2.58 15.63 -3.96
CA GLU A 120 -2.27 15.18 -2.61
C GLU A 120 -1.89 13.70 -2.63
N ARG A 121 -2.62 12.86 -3.39
CA ARG A 121 -2.26 11.45 -3.54
C ARG A 121 -0.89 11.26 -4.16
N ILE A 122 -0.58 12.02 -5.22
CA ILE A 122 0.70 11.92 -5.92
C ILE A 122 1.85 12.26 -4.94
N GLU A 123 1.68 13.32 -4.16
CA GLU A 123 2.64 13.72 -3.13
C GLU A 123 2.78 12.65 -2.04
N ASN A 124 1.67 12.09 -1.56
CA ASN A 124 1.65 11.03 -0.55
C ASN A 124 2.33 9.75 -1.03
N VAL A 125 2.11 9.35 -2.29
CA VAL A 125 2.77 8.19 -2.91
C VAL A 125 4.29 8.39 -2.96
N VAL A 126 4.75 9.55 -3.47
CA VAL A 126 6.18 9.86 -3.56
C VAL A 126 6.81 9.92 -2.17
N LYS A 127 6.15 10.57 -1.21
CA LYS A 127 6.60 10.65 0.17
C LYS A 127 6.76 9.26 0.79
N MET A 128 5.74 8.41 0.68
CA MET A 128 5.77 7.05 1.23
C MET A 128 6.87 6.20 0.58
N ALA A 129 7.06 6.30 -0.74
CA ALA A 129 8.12 5.60 -1.46
C ALA A 129 9.51 5.98 -0.94
N LYS A 130 9.75 7.28 -0.70
CA LYS A 130 11.01 7.78 -0.13
C LYS A 130 11.20 7.35 1.33
N ASP A 131 10.17 7.52 2.16
CA ASP A 131 10.22 7.17 3.60
C ASP A 131 10.53 5.67 3.80
N LEU A 132 9.95 4.81 2.94
CA LEU A 132 10.16 3.36 2.99
C LEU A 132 11.42 2.87 2.26
N LYS A 133 12.16 3.78 1.61
CA LYS A 133 13.36 3.48 0.80
C LYS A 133 13.08 2.35 -0.19
N VAL A 134 12.07 2.52 -1.03
CA VAL A 134 11.66 1.51 -1.99
C VAL A 134 12.64 1.49 -3.18
N ASP A 135 12.89 0.30 -3.70
CA ASP A 135 13.65 0.12 -4.96
C ASP A 135 12.75 0.28 -6.18
N GLY A 136 11.44 0.07 -6.01
CA GLY A 136 10.46 0.21 -7.07
C GLY A 136 9.02 0.21 -6.55
N VAL A 137 8.12 0.69 -7.39
CA VAL A 137 6.67 0.73 -7.10
C VAL A 137 5.93 -0.11 -8.12
N ILE A 138 5.01 -0.94 -7.65
CA ILE A 138 4.02 -1.58 -8.51
C ILE A 138 2.72 -0.82 -8.33
N HIS A 139 2.31 -0.10 -9.38
CA HIS A 139 0.98 0.51 -9.44
C HIS A 139 -0.02 -0.56 -9.88
N TYR A 140 -0.92 -0.92 -8.96
CA TYR A 140 -1.91 -1.97 -9.12
C TYR A 140 -3.31 -1.35 -9.28
N SER A 141 -3.97 -1.71 -10.38
CA SER A 141 -5.37 -1.44 -10.62
C SER A 141 -6.17 -2.73 -10.76
N LEU A 142 -7.38 -2.75 -10.21
CA LEU A 142 -8.39 -3.72 -10.62
C LEU A 142 -8.83 -3.40 -12.06
N GLN A 143 -9.07 -4.43 -12.86
CA GLN A 143 -9.66 -4.26 -14.19
C GLN A 143 -10.90 -3.37 -14.14
N PHE A 144 -10.99 -2.42 -15.08
CA PHE A 144 -12.09 -1.44 -15.18
C PHE A 144 -12.17 -0.44 -14.02
N CYS A 145 -11.13 -0.31 -13.20
CA CYS A 145 -11.02 0.78 -12.23
C CYS A 145 -10.45 2.04 -12.90
N ASP A 146 -11.22 2.64 -13.81
CA ASP A 146 -10.78 3.77 -14.63
C ASP A 146 -10.15 4.93 -13.85
N PRO A 147 -10.67 5.37 -12.68
CA PRO A 147 -10.05 6.45 -11.93
C PRO A 147 -8.57 6.17 -11.59
N TYR A 148 -8.27 4.97 -11.09
CA TYR A 148 -6.89 4.59 -10.75
C TYR A 148 -6.05 4.31 -11.99
N THR A 149 -6.60 3.68 -13.04
CA THR A 149 -5.88 3.39 -14.28
C THR A 149 -5.49 4.66 -15.03
N ILE A 150 -6.34 5.69 -15.03
CA ILE A 150 -6.05 7.01 -15.63
C ILE A 150 -5.03 7.77 -14.77
N GLU A 151 -5.22 7.83 -13.45
CA GLU A 151 -4.33 8.56 -12.55
C GLU A 151 -2.94 7.92 -12.44
N ALA A 152 -2.81 6.61 -12.71
CA ALA A 152 -1.54 5.88 -12.74
C ALA A 152 -0.46 6.60 -13.54
N PHE A 153 -0.82 7.23 -14.66
CA PHE A 153 0.13 7.99 -15.49
C PHE A 153 0.77 9.15 -14.71
N LYS A 154 0.00 9.90 -13.93
CA LYS A 154 0.52 11.03 -13.13
C LYS A 154 1.41 10.54 -12.00
N VAL A 155 1.01 9.45 -11.34
CA VAL A 155 1.80 8.81 -10.27
C VAL A 155 3.13 8.28 -10.81
N GLU A 156 3.11 7.56 -11.92
CA GLU A 156 4.30 7.05 -12.61
C GLU A 156 5.27 8.18 -12.97
N ARG A 157 4.77 9.24 -13.61
CA ARG A 157 5.59 10.42 -13.94
C ARG A 157 6.20 11.09 -12.72
N ALA A 158 5.51 11.12 -11.58
CA ALA A 158 6.02 11.72 -10.36
C ALA A 158 7.12 10.87 -9.72
N LEU A 159 6.94 9.56 -9.66
CA LEU A 159 7.95 8.63 -9.12
C LEU A 159 9.20 8.56 -10.01
N GLU A 160 9.04 8.55 -11.34
CA GLU A 160 10.18 8.54 -12.26
C GLU A 160 11.04 9.81 -12.15
N LYS A 161 10.43 10.98 -11.89
CA LYS A 161 11.16 12.23 -11.63
C LYS A 161 12.06 12.14 -10.40
N GLU A 162 11.69 11.27 -9.47
CA GLU A 162 12.44 10.98 -8.24
C GLU A 162 13.38 9.78 -8.41
N GLY A 163 13.51 9.24 -9.63
CA GLY A 163 14.38 8.10 -9.93
C GLY A 163 13.83 6.76 -9.47
N ILE A 164 12.55 6.65 -9.14
CA ILE A 164 11.91 5.42 -8.65
C ILE A 164 11.21 4.71 -9.80
N PRO A 165 11.65 3.51 -10.22
CA PRO A 165 11.01 2.73 -11.28
C PRO A 165 9.59 2.30 -10.91
N VAL A 166 8.70 2.27 -11.90
CA VAL A 166 7.29 1.88 -11.73
C VAL A 166 6.91 0.77 -12.70
N LEU A 167 6.19 -0.24 -12.21
CA LEU A 167 5.50 -1.23 -13.03
C LEU A 167 3.99 -1.06 -12.86
N ARG A 168 3.27 -0.85 -13.96
CA ARG A 168 1.80 -0.80 -13.97
C ARG A 168 1.21 -2.19 -14.20
N ILE A 169 0.37 -2.66 -13.29
CA ILE A 169 -0.36 -3.92 -13.38
C ILE A 169 -1.86 -3.64 -13.29
N GLU A 170 -2.59 -4.16 -14.26
CA GLU A 170 -4.05 -4.22 -14.24
C GLU A 170 -4.45 -5.70 -14.31
N THR A 171 -5.29 -6.15 -13.39
CA THR A 171 -5.71 -7.56 -13.27
C THR A 171 -7.03 -7.69 -12.51
N ASP A 172 -7.62 -8.88 -12.50
CA ASP A 172 -8.84 -9.22 -11.78
C ASP A 172 -8.57 -10.24 -10.65
N TYR A 173 -9.62 -10.87 -10.12
CA TYR A 173 -9.53 -11.91 -9.10
C TYR A 173 -9.27 -13.32 -9.65
N SER A 174 -9.33 -13.53 -10.96
CA SER A 174 -9.10 -14.82 -11.58
C SER A 174 -7.63 -15.24 -11.46
N MET A 175 -7.34 -16.52 -11.70
CA MET A 175 -5.96 -17.03 -11.71
C MET A 175 -5.41 -17.18 -13.14
N GLU A 176 -6.15 -16.72 -14.16
CA GLU A 176 -5.83 -16.97 -15.57
C GLU A 176 -4.55 -16.27 -16.04
N ASP A 177 -4.24 -15.11 -15.44
CA ASP A 177 -3.10 -14.28 -15.83
C ASP A 177 -1.88 -14.41 -14.90
N VAL A 178 -1.90 -15.33 -13.94
CA VAL A 178 -0.86 -15.48 -12.91
C VAL A 178 0.55 -15.65 -13.50
N GLU A 179 0.70 -16.52 -14.50
CA GLU A 179 2.01 -16.76 -15.15
C GLU A 179 2.49 -15.53 -15.93
N ILE A 180 1.56 -14.79 -16.54
CA ILE A 180 1.88 -13.54 -17.25
C ILE A 180 2.33 -12.48 -16.26
N LEU A 181 1.60 -12.30 -15.16
CA LEU A 181 1.94 -11.37 -14.09
C LEU A 181 3.29 -11.72 -13.47
N LYS A 182 3.55 -13.00 -13.20
CA LYS A 182 4.82 -13.49 -12.66
C LYS A 182 6.00 -13.11 -13.55
N ASN A 183 5.95 -13.42 -14.84
CA ASN A 183 7.02 -13.07 -15.78
C ASN A 183 7.27 -11.55 -15.82
N ARG A 184 6.22 -10.73 -15.78
CA ARG A 184 6.34 -9.25 -15.76
C ARG A 184 6.98 -8.74 -14.47
N VAL A 185 6.59 -9.31 -13.33
CA VAL A 185 7.12 -8.95 -12.01
C VAL A 185 8.59 -9.38 -11.87
N GLU A 186 8.94 -10.59 -12.29
CA GLU A 186 10.34 -11.07 -12.29
C GLU A 186 11.22 -10.20 -13.19
N ALA A 187 10.75 -9.86 -14.40
CA ALA A 187 11.46 -8.95 -15.29
C ALA A 187 11.67 -7.58 -14.64
N PHE A 188 10.63 -7.00 -14.02
CA PHE A 188 10.73 -5.72 -13.33
C PHE A 188 11.74 -5.77 -12.18
N ILE A 189 11.64 -6.76 -11.28
CA ILE A 189 12.58 -6.94 -10.16
C ILE A 189 14.02 -7.08 -10.67
N GLY A 190 14.22 -7.82 -11.77
CA GLY A 190 15.54 -7.98 -12.41
C GLY A 190 16.14 -6.69 -12.97
N THR A 191 15.31 -5.69 -13.29
CA THR A 191 15.79 -4.36 -13.74
C THR A 191 16.17 -3.41 -12.61
N LEU A 192 15.74 -3.70 -11.37
CA LEU A 192 16.08 -2.87 -10.21
C LEU A 192 17.57 -3.08 -9.89
N GLY A 193 18.36 -2.02 -10.04
CA GLY A 193 19.82 -2.04 -9.87
C GLY A 193 20.26 -2.51 -8.49
N LYS A 194 21.43 -3.15 -8.36
CA LYS A 194 22.02 -3.59 -7.08
C LYS A 194 22.17 -2.45 -6.10
#